data_AF-A0A844GHL5-F1
#
_entry.id   AF-A0A844GHL5-F1
#
_cell.length_a   1.000
_cell.length_b   1.000
_cell.length_c   1.000
_cell.angle_alpha   90.00
_cell.angle_beta   90.00
_cell.angle_gamma   90.00
#
_symmetry.space_group_name_H-M   'P 1'
#
loop_
_entity.id
_entity.type
_entity.pdbx_description
1 polymer ?
#
loop_
_entity_poly.entity_id
_entity_poly.type
_entity_poly.pdbx_seq_one_letter_code
_entity_poly.pdbx_strand_id
1 'polypeptide(L)'
;MKVTEELLEEMKYKDENFSDGLILPDGDYHRITKGHLHGLMALFPETEDEIWKMIPEDDSPLFWLIEKTGCVLTDYNNSIGMKMTPAQKQVFDAMRRHGFLTDDYYDLTKQREKVKKEREEKEQAQKS
;
A
#
# COMPACT_ATOMS: atom_id res chain seq x y z
N MET A 1 -9.01 6.40 -8.90
CA MET A 1 -9.14 7.64 -9.70
C MET A 1 -7.82 7.87 -10.43
N LYS A 2 -7.84 8.34 -11.67
CA LYS A 2 -6.58 8.66 -12.37
C LYS A 2 -5.99 9.95 -11.81
N VAL A 3 -4.70 9.92 -11.47
CA VAL A 3 -3.96 11.11 -11.05
C VAL A 3 -3.46 11.84 -12.29
N THR A 4 -3.99 13.03 -12.52
CA THR A 4 -3.62 13.92 -13.62
C THR A 4 -2.99 15.20 -13.06
N GLU A 5 -2.24 15.93 -13.88
CA GLU A 5 -1.65 17.23 -13.48
C GLU A 5 -2.75 18.23 -13.07
N GLU A 6 -3.86 18.30 -13.81
CA GLU A 6 -5.02 19.15 -13.46
C GLU A 6 -5.60 18.80 -12.08
N LEU A 7 -5.75 17.50 -11.78
CA LEU A 7 -6.24 17.06 -10.48
C LEU A 7 -5.28 17.47 -9.36
N LEU A 8 -3.97 17.32 -9.57
CA LEU A 8 -2.97 17.67 -8.56
C LEU A 8 -2.93 19.19 -8.31
N GLU A 9 -3.02 20.00 -9.35
CA GLU A 9 -3.12 21.45 -9.24
C GLU A 9 -4.39 21.87 -8.49
N GLU A 10 -5.53 21.23 -8.77
CA GLU A 10 -6.78 21.47 -8.08
C GLU A 10 -6.70 21.10 -6.58
N MET A 11 -6.23 19.89 -6.29
CA MET A 11 -6.21 19.35 -4.93
C MET A 11 -5.24 20.09 -4.02
N LYS A 12 -4.20 20.70 -4.57
CA LYS A 12 -3.23 21.49 -3.81
C LYS A 12 -3.87 22.63 -3.02
N TYR A 13 -5.00 23.15 -3.50
CA TYR A 13 -5.74 24.22 -2.85
C TYR A 13 -7.02 23.75 -2.14
N LYS A 14 -7.56 22.60 -2.55
CA LYS A 14 -8.85 22.10 -2.04
C LYS A 14 -8.72 21.09 -0.90
N ASP A 15 -7.58 20.41 -0.79
CA ASP A 15 -7.42 19.32 0.15
C ASP A 15 -5.98 19.21 0.67
N GLU A 16 -5.79 19.68 1.90
CA GLU A 16 -4.51 19.59 2.60
C GLU A 16 -4.10 18.14 2.91
N ASN A 17 -5.03 17.18 2.86
CA ASN A 17 -4.84 15.77 3.20
C ASN A 17 -4.91 14.84 1.97
N PHE A 18 -4.68 15.35 0.76
CA PHE A 18 -4.69 14.53 -0.45
C PHE A 18 -3.57 13.45 -0.47
N SER A 19 -2.64 13.49 0.48
CA SER A 19 -1.57 12.52 0.70
C SER A 19 -2.04 11.17 1.26
N ASP A 20 -3.16 11.12 1.99
CA ASP A 20 -3.65 9.91 2.65
C ASP A 20 -4.44 9.02 1.68
N GLY A 21 -3.79 7.96 1.18
CA GLY A 21 -4.37 7.12 0.15
C GLY A 21 -3.56 5.90 -0.24
N LEU A 22 -4.01 5.27 -1.32
CA LEU A 22 -3.44 4.05 -1.90
C LEU A 22 -3.20 4.27 -3.39
N ILE A 23 -1.97 4.06 -3.84
CA ILE A 23 -1.66 3.94 -5.28
C ILE A 23 -1.76 2.46 -5.65
N LEU A 24 -2.80 2.11 -6.40
CA LEU A 24 -3.06 0.77 -6.90
C LEU A 24 -1.98 0.32 -7.89
N PRO A 25 -1.81 -0.99 -8.14
CA PRO A 25 -0.77 -1.52 -9.04
C PRO A 25 -0.79 -0.94 -10.46
N ASP A 26 -1.95 -0.51 -10.95
CA ASP A 26 -2.17 0.09 -12.26
C ASP A 26 -2.03 1.63 -12.27
N GLY A 27 -1.66 2.23 -11.14
CA GLY A 27 -1.49 3.67 -10.96
C GLY A 27 -2.79 4.42 -10.67
N ASP A 28 -3.92 3.75 -10.44
CA ASP A 28 -5.08 4.44 -9.88
C ASP A 28 -4.83 4.87 -8.44
N TYR A 29 -5.32 6.04 -8.06
CA TYR A 29 -5.25 6.53 -6.69
C TYR A 29 -6.61 6.39 -5.99
N HIS A 30 -6.60 5.78 -4.81
CA HIS A 30 -7.75 5.63 -3.94
C HIS A 30 -7.51 6.43 -2.67
N ARG A 31 -8.39 7.38 -2.37
CA ARG A 31 -8.30 8.16 -1.14
C ARG A 31 -8.81 7.36 0.05
N ILE A 32 -8.11 7.48 1.16
CA ILE A 32 -8.52 6.87 2.42
C ILE A 32 -9.22 7.91 3.30
N THR A 33 -10.31 7.50 3.96
CA THR A 33 -11.06 8.36 4.89
C THR A 33 -11.24 7.73 6.28
N LYS A 34 -10.88 6.45 6.45
CA LYS A 34 -11.08 5.67 7.68
C LYS A 34 -9.80 4.99 8.18
N GLY A 35 -8.64 5.47 7.73
CA GLY A 35 -7.32 4.92 8.03
C GLY A 35 -6.88 3.80 7.07
N HIS A 36 -5.57 3.61 6.95
CA HIS A 36 -4.99 2.81 5.86
C HIS A 36 -5.34 1.32 5.90
N LEU A 37 -5.48 0.75 7.11
CA LEU A 37 -5.81 -0.67 7.24
C LEU A 37 -7.17 -0.99 6.63
N HIS A 38 -8.20 -0.23 7.00
CA HIS A 38 -9.54 -0.37 6.43
C HIS A 38 -9.57 -0.02 4.93
N GLY A 39 -8.74 0.95 4.50
CA GLY A 39 -8.57 1.28 3.09
C GLY A 39 -8.07 0.09 2.26
N LEU A 40 -7.06 -0.63 2.77
CA LEU A 40 -6.54 -1.84 2.11
C LEU A 40 -7.55 -2.99 2.16
N MET A 41 -8.22 -3.19 3.29
CA MET A 41 -9.25 -4.22 3.45
C MET A 41 -10.43 -4.02 2.49
N ALA A 42 -10.82 -2.76 2.23
CA ALA A 42 -11.91 -2.45 1.31
C ALA A 42 -11.62 -2.82 -0.16
N LEU A 43 -10.39 -3.19 -0.51
CA LEU A 43 -10.02 -3.69 -1.84
C LEU A 43 -10.30 -5.18 -2.02
N PHE A 44 -10.58 -5.90 -0.92
CA PHE A 44 -10.88 -7.32 -0.96
C PHE A 44 -12.37 -7.55 -1.21
N PRO A 45 -12.74 -8.65 -1.88
CA PRO A 45 -14.13 -9.09 -1.97
C PRO A 45 -14.66 -9.63 -0.63
N GLU A 46 -13.77 -10.11 0.26
CA GLU A 46 -14.12 -10.64 1.57
C GLU A 46 -14.53 -9.55 2.58
N THR A 47 -15.27 -9.95 3.61
CA THR A 47 -15.59 -9.09 4.76
C THR A 47 -14.37 -8.89 5.65
N GLU A 48 -14.37 -7.82 6.46
CA GLU A 48 -13.27 -7.53 7.40
C GLU A 48 -12.97 -8.74 8.33
N ASP A 49 -14.00 -9.40 8.86
CA ASP A 49 -13.85 -10.59 9.72
C ASP A 49 -13.22 -11.79 9.00
N GLU A 50 -13.46 -11.94 7.70
CA GLU A 50 -12.84 -12.98 6.88
C GLU A 50 -11.38 -12.64 6.60
N ILE A 51 -11.08 -11.39 6.26
CA ILE A 51 -9.72 -10.91 6.04
C ILE A 51 -8.87 -11.12 7.30
N TRP A 52 -9.39 -10.78 8.47
CA TRP A 52 -8.69 -10.99 9.75
C TRP A 52 -8.31 -12.46 9.98
N LYS A 53 -9.10 -13.42 9.50
CA LYS A 53 -8.80 -14.86 9.60
C LYS A 53 -7.78 -15.34 8.56
N MET A 54 -7.60 -14.60 7.46
CA MET A 54 -6.62 -14.91 6.42
C MET A 54 -5.21 -14.43 6.77
N ILE A 55 -5.10 -13.42 7.63
CA ILE A 55 -3.82 -12.87 8.10
C ILE A 55 -3.20 -13.87 9.08
N PRO A 56 -1.97 -14.37 8.84
CA PRO A 56 -1.32 -15.26 9.79
C PRO A 56 -1.03 -14.57 11.12
N GLU A 57 -1.21 -15.27 12.23
CA GLU A 57 -1.01 -14.73 13.59
C GLU A 57 0.39 -14.18 13.84
N ASP A 58 1.40 -14.69 13.13
CA ASP A 58 2.80 -14.28 13.23
C ASP A 58 3.20 -13.18 12.22
N ASP A 59 2.23 -12.59 11.49
CA ASP A 59 2.47 -11.51 10.53
C ASP A 59 2.01 -10.13 11.03
N SER A 60 2.56 -9.09 10.41
CA SER A 60 1.97 -7.76 10.49
C SER A 60 0.75 -7.66 9.57
N PRO A 61 -0.45 -7.33 10.09
CA PRO A 61 -1.64 -7.13 9.27
C PRO A 61 -1.42 -6.14 8.13
N LEU A 62 -0.75 -5.01 8.43
CA LEU A 62 -0.48 -3.98 7.45
C LEU A 62 0.42 -4.49 6.31
N PHE A 63 1.54 -5.14 6.64
CA PHE A 63 2.49 -5.59 5.63
C PHE A 63 1.93 -6.75 4.81
N TRP A 64 1.14 -7.62 5.43
CA TRP A 64 0.42 -8.67 4.73
C TRP A 64 -0.58 -8.08 3.73
N LEU A 65 -1.39 -7.09 4.14
CA LEU A 65 -2.35 -6.43 3.24
C LEU A 65 -1.66 -5.70 2.09
N ILE A 66 -0.56 -5.00 2.35
CA ILE A 66 0.26 -4.35 1.32
C ILE A 66 0.78 -5.39 0.32
N GLU A 67 1.31 -6.51 0.79
CA GLU A 67 1.78 -7.60 -0.07
C GLU A 67 0.65 -8.19 -0.92
N LYS A 68 -0.52 -8.44 -0.33
CA LYS A 68 -1.65 -9.06 -1.03
C LYS A 68 -2.32 -8.15 -2.04
N THR A 69 -2.42 -6.87 -1.73
CA THR A 69 -3.02 -5.88 -2.64
C THR A 69 -2.03 -5.35 -3.66
N GLY A 70 -0.73 -5.44 -3.38
CA GLY A 70 0.33 -4.83 -4.19
C GLY A 70 0.28 -3.29 -4.20
N CYS A 71 -0.50 -2.66 -3.31
CA CYS A 71 -0.66 -1.22 -3.27
C CYS A 71 0.55 -0.53 -2.63
N VAL A 72 0.78 0.72 -3.03
CA VAL A 72 1.59 1.67 -2.26
C VAL A 72 0.65 2.44 -1.36
N LEU A 73 0.86 2.35 -0.06
CA LEU A 73 0.21 3.19 0.93
C LEU A 73 0.94 4.52 1.01
N THR A 74 0.20 5.62 0.91
CA THR A 74 0.72 6.98 0.99
C THR A 74 0.18 7.69 2.23
N ASP A 75 1.08 8.39 2.90
CA ASP A 75 0.83 9.41 3.92
C ASP A 75 1.78 10.58 3.63
N TYR A 76 1.50 11.76 4.19
CA TYR A 76 2.37 12.92 4.09
C TYR A 76 3.78 12.63 4.58
N ASN A 77 3.90 11.89 5.69
CA ASN A 77 5.20 11.67 6.34
C ASN A 77 6.01 10.59 5.63
N ASN A 78 5.37 9.49 5.25
CA ASN A 78 6.04 8.36 4.64
C ASN A 78 5.10 7.61 3.70
N SER A 79 5.69 6.91 2.74
CA SER A 79 4.97 5.94 1.91
C SER A 79 5.60 4.57 2.07
N ILE A 80 4.78 3.53 1.95
CA ILE A 80 5.19 2.15 2.19
C ILE A 80 4.54 1.22 1.18
N GLY A 81 5.31 0.27 0.65
CA GLY A 81 4.82 -0.66 -0.35
C GLY A 81 5.82 -1.76 -0.64
N MET A 82 5.41 -2.69 -1.49
CA MET A 82 6.34 -3.54 -2.24
C MET A 82 7.01 -2.70 -3.33
N LYS A 83 8.12 -3.16 -3.91
CA LYS A 83 8.76 -2.51 -5.06
C LYS A 83 7.73 -2.04 -6.08
N MET A 84 7.66 -0.71 -6.26
CA MET A 84 6.63 -0.08 -7.07
C MET A 84 6.62 -0.63 -8.51
N THR A 85 5.41 -0.77 -9.07
CA THR A 85 5.24 -0.90 -10.51
C THR A 85 5.61 0.41 -11.23
N PRO A 86 5.89 0.39 -12.54
CA PRO A 86 6.11 1.63 -13.29
C PRO A 86 4.95 2.64 -13.19
N ALA A 87 3.71 2.14 -13.19
CA ALA A 87 2.52 2.98 -13.06
C ALA A 87 2.42 3.61 -11.67
N GLN A 88 2.68 2.84 -10.61
CA GLN A 88 2.73 3.36 -9.25
C GLN A 88 3.81 4.42 -9.09
N LYS A 89 5.00 4.16 -9.64
CA LYS A 89 6.12 5.10 -9.58
C LYS A 89 5.77 6.42 -10.27
N GLN A 90 5.12 6.37 -11.42
CA GLN A 90 4.70 7.58 -12.13
C GLN A 90 3.77 8.45 -11.28
N VAL A 91 2.79 7.84 -10.62
CA VAL A 91 1.87 8.58 -9.73
C VAL A 91 2.57 9.10 -8.49
N PHE A 92 3.38 8.27 -7.84
CA PHE A 92 4.17 8.65 -6.68
C PHE A 92 5.07 9.86 -6.99
N ASP A 93 5.83 9.80 -8.09
CA ASP A 93 6.71 10.89 -8.53
C ASP A 93 5.91 12.16 -8.84
N ALA A 94 4.70 12.05 -9.41
CA ALA A 94 3.84 13.21 -9.67
C ALA A 94 3.35 13.85 -8.36
N MET A 95 2.80 13.07 -7.44
CA MET A 95 2.32 13.56 -6.15
C MET A 95 3.44 14.20 -5.32
N ARG A 96 4.62 13.59 -5.33
CA ARG A 96 5.85 14.12 -4.71
C ARG A 96 6.30 15.45 -5.30
N ARG A 97 6.34 15.58 -6.64
CA ARG A 97 6.66 16.86 -7.33
C ARG A 97 5.72 18.00 -6.95
N HIS A 98 4.45 17.68 -6.67
CA HIS A 98 3.44 18.66 -6.26
C HIS A 98 3.42 18.94 -4.74
N GLY A 99 4.23 18.22 -3.96
CA GLY A 99 4.40 18.43 -2.52
C GLY A 99 3.40 17.70 -1.64
N PHE A 100 2.66 16.72 -2.18
CA PHE A 100 1.74 15.90 -1.38
C PHE A 100 2.47 14.80 -0.60
N LEU A 101 3.58 14.29 -1.14
CA LEU A 101 4.35 13.18 -0.56
C LEU A 101 5.81 13.59 -0.38
N THR A 102 6.46 13.03 0.65
CA THR A 102 7.90 13.09 0.83
C THR A 102 8.63 12.08 -0.05
N ASP A 103 9.96 12.15 -0.06
CA ASP A 103 10.82 11.17 -0.74
C ASP A 103 10.95 9.85 0.06
N ASP A 104 10.40 9.80 1.28
CA ASP A 104 10.54 8.68 2.19
C ASP A 104 9.65 7.51 1.76
N TYR A 105 10.30 6.48 1.23
CA TYR A 105 9.65 5.26 0.78
C TYR A 105 10.25 4.02 1.44
N TYR A 106 9.41 3.28 2.18
CA TYR A 106 9.78 2.02 2.81
C TYR A 106 9.40 0.84 1.90
N ASP A 107 10.41 0.26 1.25
CA ASP A 107 10.27 -0.93 0.41
C ASP A 107 10.29 -2.22 1.24
N LEU A 108 9.15 -2.89 1.30
CA LEU A 108 8.93 -4.13 2.06
C LEU A 108 9.45 -5.38 1.35
N THR A 109 9.87 -5.32 0.08
CA THR A 109 10.11 -6.50 -0.77
C THR A 109 11.02 -7.53 -0.12
N LYS A 110 12.20 -7.10 0.34
CA LYS A 110 13.18 -8.01 0.98
C LYS A 110 12.66 -8.57 2.30
N GLN A 111 11.90 -7.78 3.05
CA GLN A 111 11.32 -8.20 4.32
C GLN A 111 10.23 -9.26 4.07
N ARG A 112 9.37 -9.08 3.06
CA ARG A 112 8.35 -10.06 2.68
C ARG A 112 8.93 -11.34 2.11
N GLU A 113 9.95 -11.25 1.26
CA GLU A 113 10.68 -12.42 0.74
C GLU A 113 11.25 -13.28 1.87
N LYS A 114 11.81 -12.65 2.91
CA LYS A 114 12.30 -13.34 4.10
C LYS A 114 11.18 -14.05 4.87
N VAL A 115 10.08 -13.36 5.15
CA VAL A 115 8.92 -13.96 5.86
C VAL A 115 8.36 -15.16 5.09
N LYS A 116 8.24 -15.04 3.77
CA LYS A 116 7.78 -16.14 2.91
C LYS A 116 8.70 -17.36 3.02
N LYS A 117 10.01 -17.14 2.91
CA LYS A 117 11.01 -18.22 3.02
C LYS A 117 10.95 -18.91 4.39
N GLU A 118 10.89 -18.14 5.47
CA GLU A 118 10.81 -18.68 6.84
C GLU A 118 9.53 -19.53 7.04
N ARG A 119 8.42 -19.16 6.42
CA ARG A 119 7.18 -19.96 6.45
C ARG A 119 7.31 -21.27 5.67
N GLU A 120 7.84 -21.20 4.46
CA GLU A 120 8.07 -22.39 3.63
C GLU A 120 8.99 -23.41 4.34
N GLU A 121 10.04 -22.93 5.02
CA GLU A 121 10.94 -23.76 5.83
C GLU A 121 10.22 -24.40 7.03
N LYS A 122 9.41 -23.62 7.78
CA LYS A 122 8.62 -24.14 8.91
C LYS A 122 7.63 -25.23 8.45
N GLU A 123 6.95 -25.02 7.33
CA GLU A 123 5.99 -25.99 6.79
C GLU A 123 6.66 -27.29 6.33
N GLN A 124 7.86 -27.21 5.74
CA GLN A 124 8.63 -28.40 5.34
C GLN A 124 9.11 -29.19 6.55
N ALA A 125 9.56 -28.50 7.61
CA ALA A 125 9.99 -29.12 8.85
C ALA A 125 8.84 -29.82 9.60
N GLN A 126 7.61 -29.34 9.50
CA GLN A 126 6.43 -29.98 10.10
C GLN A 126 5.90 -31.20 9.32
N LYS A 127 6.28 -31.33 8.05
CA LYS A 127 5.89 -32.44 7.17
C LYS A 127 6.91 -33.57 7.12
N SER A 128 8.08 -33.39 7.74
CA SER A 128 9.19 -34.35 7.81
C SER A 128 9.19 -35.10 9.14
#